data_AF-A0A5C6UV08-F1
#
_entry.id   AF-A0A5C6UV08-F1
#
_cell.length_a   1.000
_cell.length_b   1.000
_cell.length_c   1.000
_cell.angle_alpha   90.00
_cell.angle_beta   90.00
_cell.angle_gamma   90.00
#
_symmetry.space_group_name_H-M   'P 1'
#
loop_
_entity.id
_entity.type
_entity.pdbx_description
1 polymer ?
#
loop_
_entity_poly.entity_id
_entity_poly.type
_entity_poly.pdbx_seq_one_letter_code
_entity_poly.pdbx_strand_id
1 'polypeptide(L)'
;MSDVFEDVLFEGDALRVTLRVDASGQASVLLESEPGGPDLSVEDEVIVVGNGQGCPLEVESPQRAVAALGSEDQLATGTYALMVRVHEFFEGWEFGED
;
A
#
# COMPACT_ATOMS: atom_id res chain seq x y z
N MET A 1 4.57 16.74 -17.22
CA MET A 1 3.37 15.93 -16.94
C MET A 1 3.91 14.76 -16.18
N SER A 2 3.72 14.71 -14.87
CA SER A 2 4.04 13.50 -14.12
C SER A 2 2.87 12.56 -14.36
N ASP A 3 3.14 11.46 -15.06
CA ASP A 3 2.16 10.43 -15.34
C ASP A 3 1.79 9.71 -14.04
N VAL A 4 0.54 9.25 -13.92
CA VAL A 4 0.14 8.37 -12.81
C VAL A 4 0.83 7.03 -13.02
N PHE A 5 1.58 6.58 -12.02
CA PHE A 5 2.20 5.26 -11.99
C PHE A 5 1.38 4.36 -11.08
N GLU A 6 1.06 3.15 -11.57
CA GLU A 6 0.47 2.09 -10.75
C GLU A 6 1.22 0.78 -11.01
N ASP A 7 1.60 0.09 -9.96
CA ASP A 7 2.21 -1.24 -10.03
C ASP A 7 1.54 -2.20 -9.05
N VAL A 8 1.24 -3.41 -9.52
CA VAL A 8 0.54 -4.42 -8.71
C VAL A 8 1.58 -5.23 -7.97
N LEU A 9 1.68 -4.98 -6.67
CA LEU A 9 2.62 -5.66 -5.79
C LEU A 9 2.17 -7.10 -5.46
N PHE A 10 0.85 -7.30 -5.37
CA PHE A 10 0.23 -8.58 -5.11
C PHE A 10 -1.20 -8.62 -5.67
N GLU A 11 -1.56 -9.75 -6.25
CA GLU A 11 -2.93 -10.06 -6.69
C GLU A 11 -3.23 -11.52 -6.33
N GLY A 12 -4.06 -11.71 -5.31
CA GLY A 12 -4.58 -13.01 -4.90
C GLY A 12 -6.10 -13.08 -5.07
N ASP A 13 -6.69 -14.22 -4.70
CA ASP A 13 -8.12 -14.47 -4.90
C ASP A 13 -9.06 -13.52 -4.12
N ALA A 14 -8.57 -12.96 -3.00
CA ALA A 14 -9.38 -12.17 -2.08
C ALA A 14 -8.81 -10.78 -1.78
N LEU A 15 -7.54 -10.52 -2.13
CA LEU A 15 -6.84 -9.28 -1.81
C LEU A 15 -5.91 -8.90 -2.96
N ARG A 16 -5.90 -7.61 -3.27
CA ARG A 16 -4.98 -6.97 -4.19
C ARG A 16 -4.29 -5.81 -3.51
N VAL A 17 -2.98 -5.70 -3.72
CA VAL A 17 -2.13 -4.63 -3.19
C VAL A 17 -1.48 -3.93 -4.38
N THR A 18 -1.74 -2.63 -4.51
CA THR A 18 -1.24 -1.82 -5.64
C THR A 18 -0.46 -0.63 -5.09
N LEU A 19 0.78 -0.46 -5.52
CA LEU A 19 1.54 0.76 -5.31
C LEU A 19 1.10 1.80 -6.34
N ARG A 20 0.84 3.03 -5.89
CA ARG A 20 0.42 4.13 -6.76
C ARG A 20 1.24 5.37 -6.48
N VAL A 21 1.66 6.05 -7.54
CA VAL A 21 2.20 7.41 -7.48
C VAL A 21 1.31 8.29 -8.34
N ASP A 22 0.67 9.29 -7.72
CA ASP A 22 -0.21 10.18 -8.44
C ASP A 22 0.54 11.26 -9.23
N ALA A 23 -0.18 12.04 -10.03
CA ALA A 23 0.41 13.10 -10.85
C ALA A 23 1.05 14.26 -10.03
N SER A 24 0.82 14.30 -8.72
CA SER A 24 1.47 15.23 -7.79
C SER A 24 2.72 14.65 -7.12
N GLY A 25 3.08 13.40 -7.44
CA GLY A 25 4.20 12.70 -6.85
C GLY A 25 3.88 12.19 -5.44
N GLN A 26 2.61 11.99 -5.07
CA GLN A 26 2.26 11.34 -3.81
C GLN A 26 2.16 9.83 -4.01
N ALA A 27 2.92 9.10 -3.19
CA ALA A 27 2.96 7.65 -3.16
C ALA A 27 1.97 7.09 -2.14
N SER A 28 1.25 6.05 -2.54
CA SER A 28 0.28 5.36 -1.69
C SER A 28 0.21 3.88 -2.02
N VAL A 29 -0.27 3.08 -1.06
CA VAL A 29 -0.67 1.70 -1.29
C VAL A 29 -2.17 1.63 -1.27
N LEU A 30 -2.76 1.19 -2.38
CA LEU A 30 -4.15 0.82 -2.45
C LEU A 30 -4.30 -0.65 -2.10
N LEU A 31 -5.20 -0.92 -1.15
CA LEU A 31 -5.65 -2.24 -0.76
C LEU A 31 -7.09 -2.43 -1.25
N GLU A 32 -7.32 -3.49 -2.01
CA GLU A 32 -8.64 -3.88 -2.52
C GLU A 32 -8.96 -5.31 -2.09
N SER A 33 -10.08 -5.51 -1.42
CA SER A 33 -10.57 -6.84 -1.04
C SER A 33 -11.80 -7.20 -1.86
N GLU A 34 -11.86 -8.44 -2.31
CA GLU A 34 -13.03 -9.00 -2.99
C GLU A 34 -14.17 -9.28 -1.99
N PRO A 35 -15.42 -9.46 -2.47
CA PRO A 35 -16.52 -9.92 -1.62
C PRO A 35 -16.21 -11.27 -0.96
N GLY A 36 -16.19 -11.29 0.37
CA GLY A 36 -15.80 -12.48 1.15
C GLY A 36 -14.31 -12.57 1.50
N GLY A 37 -13.51 -11.58 1.07
CA GLY A 37 -12.15 -11.35 1.53
C GLY A 37 -12.07 -10.62 2.87
N PRO A 38 -10.87 -10.19 3.28
CA PRO A 38 -10.65 -9.49 4.56
C PRO A 38 -11.38 -8.14 4.64
N ASP A 39 -11.88 -7.80 5.82
CA ASP A 39 -12.50 -6.50 6.08
C ASP A 39 -11.41 -5.44 6.34
N LEU A 40 -11.21 -4.56 5.36
CA LEU A 40 -10.19 -3.52 5.42
C LEU A 40 -10.51 -2.37 6.38
N SER A 41 -11.71 -2.35 6.96
CA SER A 41 -12.11 -1.34 7.95
C SER A 41 -11.69 -1.68 9.38
N VAL A 42 -11.16 -2.90 9.61
CA VAL A 42 -10.71 -3.33 10.93
C VAL A 42 -9.28 -2.84 11.17
N GLU A 43 -9.15 -1.76 11.95
CA GLU A 43 -7.86 -1.08 12.21
C GLU A 43 -6.77 -2.01 12.77
N ASP A 44 -7.15 -3.00 13.59
CA ASP A 44 -6.19 -3.95 14.19
C ASP A 44 -5.72 -5.05 13.21
N GLU A 45 -6.39 -5.20 12.07
CA GLU A 45 -6.10 -6.23 11.07
C GLU A 45 -5.40 -5.69 9.82
N VAL A 46 -5.45 -4.38 9.57
CA VAL A 46 -4.77 -3.73 8.44
C VAL A 46 -3.65 -2.84 8.93
N ILE A 47 -2.42 -3.28 8.69
CA ILE A 47 -1.22 -2.54 9.08
C ILE A 47 -0.36 -2.34 7.83
N VAL A 48 -0.07 -1.08 7.52
CA VAL A 48 0.89 -0.72 6.48
C VAL A 48 2.05 0.01 7.14
N VAL A 49 3.27 -0.43 6.85
CA VAL A 49 4.51 0.13 7.41
C VAL A 49 5.45 0.48 6.28
N GLY A 50 5.86 1.73 6.19
CA GLY A 50 6.88 2.24 5.27
C GLY A 50 8.12 2.67 6.03
N ASN A 51 9.30 2.16 5.68
CA ASN A 51 10.58 2.44 6.35
C ASN A 51 10.53 2.31 7.88
N GLY A 52 9.81 1.29 8.36
CA GLY A 52 9.64 1.02 9.79
C GLY A 52 8.67 1.96 10.52
N GLN A 53 7.96 2.85 9.80
CA GLN A 53 6.94 3.74 10.35
C GLN A 53 5.55 3.32 9.88
N GLY A 54 4.58 3.33 10.80
CA GLY A 54 3.18 3.06 10.47
C GLY A 54 2.63 4.14 9.53
N CYS A 55 2.09 3.71 8.40
CA CYS A 55 1.43 4.57 7.43
C CYS A 55 -0.05 4.72 7.82
N PRO A 56 -0.58 5.95 7.86
CA PRO A 56 -1.99 6.16 8.15
C PRO A 56 -2.85 5.55 7.05
N LEU A 57 -3.87 4.82 7.45
CA LEU A 57 -4.83 4.18 6.57
C LEU A 57 -6.09 5.05 6.46
N GLU A 58 -6.47 5.39 5.23
CA GLU A 58 -7.76 5.96 4.89
C GLU A 58 -8.67 4.85 4.38
N VAL A 59 -9.67 4.48 5.18
CA VAL A 59 -10.63 3.43 4.82
C VAL A 59 -11.80 4.06 4.07
N GLU A 60 -11.93 3.73 2.79
CA GLU A 60 -13.08 4.15 1.97
C GLU A 60 -14.29 3.23 2.19
N SER A 61 -14.03 1.93 2.38
CA SER A 61 -15.03 0.90 2.64
C SER A 61 -14.39 -0.36 3.22
N PRO A 62 -15.18 -1.35 3.71
CA PRO A 62 -14.66 -2.68 4.09
C PRO A 62 -13.85 -3.39 2.99
N GLN A 63 -14.00 -2.98 1.72
CA GLN A 63 -13.34 -3.59 0.57
C GLN A 63 -12.24 -2.72 -0.02
N ARG A 64 -12.03 -1.51 0.50
CA ARG A 64 -11.09 -0.56 -0.10
C ARG A 64 -10.49 0.38 0.93
N ALA A 65 -9.17 0.39 1.01
CA ALA A 65 -8.43 1.30 1.88
C ALA A 65 -7.13 1.76 1.21
N VAL A 66 -6.68 2.96 1.54
CA VAL A 66 -5.48 3.57 0.98
C VAL A 66 -4.53 3.97 2.12
N ALA A 67 -3.27 3.56 2.04
CA ALA A 67 -2.24 3.97 2.97
C ALA A 67 -1.29 4.97 2.31
N ALA A 68 -1.11 6.14 2.91
CA ALA A 68 -0.18 7.14 2.40
C ALA A 68 1.27 6.75 2.75
N LEU A 69 2.13 6.63 1.73
CA LEU A 69 3.55 6.30 1.91
C LEU A 69 4.44 7.55 1.99
N GLY A 70 3.95 8.69 1.51
CA GLY A 70 4.69 9.95 1.43
C GLY A 70 4.84 10.43 -0.02
N SER A 71 5.93 11.13 -0.33
CA SER A 71 6.21 11.56 -1.70
C SER A 71 7.08 10.55 -2.46
N GLU A 72 6.96 10.53 -3.79
CA GLU A 72 7.80 9.75 -4.70
C GLU A 72 9.30 9.98 -4.43
N ASP A 73 9.70 11.22 -4.17
CA ASP A 73 11.08 11.55 -3.81
C ASP A 73 11.57 10.79 -2.57
N GLN A 74 10.69 10.53 -1.58
CA GLN A 74 11.04 9.76 -0.39
C GLN A 74 11.20 8.28 -0.70
N LEU A 75 10.41 7.73 -1.63
CA LEU A 75 10.54 6.35 -2.10
C LEU A 75 11.79 6.16 -2.97
N ALA A 76 12.17 7.18 -3.74
CA ALA A 76 13.35 7.16 -4.60
C ALA A 76 14.67 7.42 -3.84
N THR A 77 14.61 7.91 -2.60
CA THR A 77 15.81 8.20 -1.80
C THR A 77 16.31 6.92 -1.11
N GLY A 78 17.13 6.15 -1.82
CA GLY A 78 17.72 4.90 -1.33
C GLY A 78 16.72 3.74 -1.26
N THR A 79 17.01 2.74 -0.42
CA THR A 79 16.12 1.58 -0.24
C THR A 79 14.89 1.97 0.59
N TYR A 80 13.70 1.78 0.02
CA TYR A 80 12.42 1.92 0.71
C TYR A 80 11.84 0.55 1.04
N ALA A 81 11.64 0.25 2.32
CA ALA A 81 11.03 -1.00 2.77
C ALA A 81 9.53 -0.79 3.06
N LEU A 82 8.68 -1.53 2.36
CA LEU A 82 7.24 -1.59 2.58
C LEU A 82 6.88 -2.94 3.22
N MET A 83 6.05 -2.92 4.25
CA MET A 83 5.41 -4.12 4.79
C MET A 83 3.90 -3.90 4.87
N VAL A 84 3.14 -4.89 4.44
CA VAL A 84 1.68 -4.89 4.51
C VAL A 84 1.22 -6.15 5.24
N ARG A 85 0.38 -5.95 6.25
CA ARG A 85 -0.36 -7.01 6.94
C ARG A 85 -1.85 -6.75 6.76
N VAL A 86 -2.58 -7.75 6.28
CA VAL A 86 -4.04 -7.72 6.18
C VAL A 86 -4.56 -9.06 6.66
N HIS A 87 -5.19 -9.11 7.83
CA HIS A 87 -5.68 -10.37 8.41
C HIS A 87 -4.55 -11.42 8.56
N GLU A 88 -4.61 -12.50 7.76
CA GLU A 88 -3.61 -13.58 7.67
C GLU A 88 -2.52 -13.31 6.61
N PHE A 89 -2.75 -12.35 5.70
CA PHE A 89 -1.76 -11.94 4.70
C PHE A 89 -0.67 -11.07 5.35
N PHE A 90 0.59 -11.39 5.06
CA PHE A 90 1.75 -10.64 5.49
C PHE A 90 2.86 -10.74 4.43
N GLU A 91 3.17 -9.62 3.79
CA GLU A 91 4.22 -9.55 2.75
C GLU A 91 4.99 -8.23 2.86
N GLY A 92 6.22 -8.24 2.33
CA GLY A 92 7.07 -7.07 2.28
C GLY A 92 7.77 -6.91 0.94
N TRP A 93 8.03 -5.65 0.57
CA TRP A 93 8.69 -5.27 -0.67
C TRP A 93 9.79 -4.24 -0.36
N GLU A 94 10.84 -4.26 -1.19
CA GLU A 94 11.90 -3.26 -1.17
C GLU A 94 11.94 -2.57 -2.53
N PHE A 95 11.99 -1.24 -2.52
CA PHE A 95 12.07 -0.39 -3.71
C PHE A 95 13.35 0.47 -3.67
N GLY A 96 13.81 0.93 -4.83
CA GLY A 96 15.00 1.77 -4.97
C GLY A 96 16.22 1.02 -5.53
N GLU A 97 17.29 1.76 -5.82
CA GLU A 97 18.58 1.19 -6.22
C GLU A 97 19.50 1.07 -4.98
N ASP A 98 20.26 -0.03 -4.90
CA ASP A 98 21.32 -0.25 -3.90
C ASP A 98 22.49 0.75 -4.01
#